data_AF-A0A933G9N8-F1
#
_entry.id   AF-A0A933G9N8-F1
#
_cell.length_a   1.000
_cell.length_b   1.000
_cell.length_c   1.000
_cell.angle_alpha   90.00
_cell.angle_beta   90.00
_cell.angle_gamma   90.00
#
_symmetry.space_group_name_H-M   'P 1'
#
loop_
_entity.id
_entity.type
_entity.pdbx_description
1 polymer ?
#
loop_
_entity_poly.entity_id
_entity_poly.type
_entity_poly.pdbx_seq_one_letter_code
_entity_poly.pdbx_strand_id
1 'polypeptide(L)'
;MSRRRPDLWRHVSFASLALRDALGVRPSRNSDDEHLRATMAWLCRAHDVCGGRGVSSGYSWLIGWQEPYPETTGYIIPTFLDCAELTGQPEFVDRARRMAGWEIEIQRPDGGVRGGIGVNDYPI
;
A
#
# COMPACT_ATOMS: atom_id res chain seq x y z
N MET A 1 4.53 -23.74 -3.24
CA MET A 1 4.04 -23.31 -1.91
C MET A 1 5.22 -23.03 -1.00
N SER A 2 5.67 -21.77 -0.94
CA SER A 2 6.78 -21.36 -0.05
C SER A 2 6.26 -21.27 1.38
N ARG A 3 6.77 -22.12 2.29
CA ARG A 3 6.47 -22.02 3.73
C ARG A 3 7.05 -20.71 4.24
N ARG A 4 6.19 -19.68 4.42
CA ARG A 4 6.56 -18.42 5.06
C ARG A 4 7.02 -18.71 6.48
N ARG A 5 8.31 -18.50 6.76
CA ARG A 5 8.85 -18.63 8.12
C ARG A 5 8.20 -17.57 9.02
N PRO A 6 7.87 -17.89 10.28
CA PRO A 6 7.37 -16.90 11.22
C PRO A 6 8.45 -15.84 11.43
N ASP A 7 8.12 -14.61 11.07
CA ASP A 7 8.96 -13.45 11.34
C ASP A 7 8.80 -13.08 12.82
N LEU A 8 9.75 -13.56 13.63
CA LEU A 8 9.75 -13.40 15.09
C LEU A 8 9.73 -11.92 15.51
N TRP A 9 10.26 -11.02 14.68
CA TRP A 9 10.25 -9.59 14.94
C TRP A 9 8.83 -9.00 15.00
N ARG A 10 7.91 -9.50 14.17
CA ARG A 10 6.51 -9.04 14.13
C ARG A 10 5.78 -9.25 15.46
N HIS A 11 6.04 -10.38 16.10
CA HIS A 11 5.38 -10.77 17.35
C HIS A 11 5.90 -9.96 18.53
N VAL A 12 7.21 -9.68 18.57
CA VAL A 12 7.84 -8.83 19.59
C VAL A 12 7.35 -7.38 19.47
N SER A 13 7.22 -6.85 18.25
CA SER A 13 6.67 -5.52 18.01
C SER A 13 5.19 -5.40 18.43
N PHE A 14 4.38 -6.43 18.18
CA PHE A 14 2.98 -6.41 18.59
C PHE A 14 2.80 -6.47 20.12
N ALA A 15 3.54 -7.35 20.80
CA ALA A 15 3.48 -7.46 22.26
C ALA A 15 3.92 -6.15 22.95
N SER A 16 4.96 -5.51 22.42
CA SER A 16 5.44 -4.21 22.94
C SER A 16 4.45 -3.08 22.68
N LEU A 17 3.76 -3.07 21.53
CA LEU A 17 2.68 -2.12 21.26
C LEU A 17 1.51 -2.32 22.24
N ALA A 18 1.04 -3.56 22.39
CA ALA A 18 -0.07 -3.89 23.29
C ALA A 18 0.26 -3.53 24.75
N LEU A 19 1.50 -3.75 25.19
CA LEU A 19 1.94 -3.34 26.52
C LEU A 19 1.97 -1.82 26.68
N ARG A 20 2.45 -1.07 25.69
CA ARG A 20 2.44 0.41 25.72
C ARG A 20 1.02 0.95 25.80
N ASP A 21 0.10 0.38 25.04
CA ASP A 21 -1.31 0.75 25.08
C ASP A 21 -1.93 0.43 26.44
N ALA A 22 -1.66 -0.75 27.00
CA ALA A 22 -2.13 -1.15 28.33
C ALA A 22 -1.57 -0.26 29.45
N LEU A 23 -0.34 0.24 29.29
CA LEU A 23 0.28 1.21 30.19
C LEU A 23 -0.18 2.66 29.93
N GLY A 24 -1.10 2.90 28.99
CA GLY A 24 -1.62 4.22 28.68
C GLY A 24 -0.60 5.16 28.04
N VAL A 25 0.49 4.63 27.50
CA VAL A 25 1.54 5.41 26.83
C VAL A 25 0.97 5.92 25.51
N ARG A 26 0.62 7.22 25.46
CA ARG A 26 0.13 7.85 24.24
C ARG A 26 1.30 8.41 23.44
N PRO A 27 1.41 8.13 22.13
CA PRO A 27 2.39 8.80 21.28
C PRO A 27 2.08 10.30 21.21
N SER A 28 3.13 11.11 21.02
CA SER A 28 2.98 12.53 20.74
C SER A 28 2.20 12.74 19.43
N ARG A 29 1.41 13.81 19.38
CA ARG A 29 0.86 14.29 18.11
C ARG A 29 2.01 14.84 17.26
N ASN A 30 2.17 14.26 16.08
CA ASN A 30 3.15 14.67 15.09
C ASN A 30 2.53 15.71 14.16
N SER A 31 3.33 16.38 13.34
CA SER A 31 2.79 17.37 12.39
C SER A 31 2.08 16.69 11.21
N ASP A 32 1.23 17.44 10.51
CA ASP A 32 0.56 16.94 9.30
C ASP A 32 1.59 16.55 8.21
N ASP A 33 2.71 17.28 8.10
CA ASP A 33 3.81 16.95 7.20
C ASP A 33 4.48 15.61 7.57
N GLU A 34 4.66 15.35 8.87
CA GLU A 34 5.20 14.08 9.36
C GLU A 34 4.26 12.91 9.04
N HIS A 35 2.96 13.12 9.20
CA HIS A 35 1.93 12.15 8.85
C HIS A 35 1.85 11.90 7.34
N LEU A 36 1.88 12.96 6.52
CA LEU A 36 1.86 12.86 5.07
C LEU A 36 3.07 12.08 4.54
N ARG A 37 4.28 12.42 5.01
CA ARG A 37 5.50 11.72 4.62
C ARG A 37 5.48 10.26 5.04
N ALA A 38 4.98 9.95 6.25
CA ALA A 38 4.85 8.56 6.70
C ALA A 38 3.84 7.77 5.84
N THR A 39 2.70 8.36 5.50
CA THR A 39 1.69 7.77 4.61
C THR A 39 2.26 7.51 3.22
N MET A 40 2.94 8.49 2.61
CA MET A 40 3.53 8.30 1.29
C MET A 40 4.67 7.27 1.30
N ALA A 41 5.49 7.23 2.36
CA ALA A 41 6.49 6.19 2.52
C ALA A 41 5.87 4.79 2.63
N TRP A 42 4.73 4.66 3.32
CA TRP A 42 3.97 3.42 3.41
C TRP A 42 3.41 2.99 2.04
N LEU A 43 2.78 3.91 1.30
CA LEU A 43 2.24 3.62 -0.03
C LEU A 43 3.34 3.27 -1.04
N CYS A 44 4.48 3.96 -1.00
CA CYS A 44 5.64 3.60 -1.83
C CYS A 44 6.09 2.17 -1.57
N ARG A 45 6.21 1.80 -0.29
CA ARG A 45 6.55 0.43 0.12
C ARG A 45 5.50 -0.57 -0.36
N ALA A 46 4.21 -0.26 -0.22
CA ALA A 46 3.10 -1.11 -0.64
C ALA A 46 3.06 -1.34 -2.16
N HIS A 47 3.54 -0.38 -2.95
CA HIS A 47 3.74 -0.53 -4.39
C HIS A 47 5.01 -1.36 -4.71
N ASP A 48 6.11 -1.12 -4.00
CA ASP A 48 7.39 -1.80 -4.22
C ASP A 48 7.30 -3.31 -3.95
N VAL A 49 6.60 -3.71 -2.88
CA VAL A 49 6.38 -5.13 -2.56
C VAL A 49 5.50 -5.85 -3.59
N CYS A 50 4.71 -5.11 -4.37
CA CYS A 50 3.93 -5.62 -5.50
C CYS A 50 4.71 -5.54 -6.83
N GLY A 51 6.05 -5.41 -6.77
CA GLY A 51 6.91 -5.40 -7.95
C GLY A 51 6.81 -4.11 -8.77
N GLY A 52 6.36 -3.01 -8.16
CA GLY A 52 6.22 -1.73 -8.87
C GLY A 52 5.04 -1.69 -9.84
N ARG A 53 4.01 -2.53 -9.62
CA ARG A 53 2.77 -2.60 -10.41
C ARG A 53 1.64 -1.87 -9.67
N GLY A 54 0.66 -2.58 -9.13
CA GLY A 54 -0.36 -1.99 -8.26
C GLY A 54 0.11 -1.72 -6.84
N VAL A 55 -0.83 -1.40 -5.96
CA VAL A 55 -0.59 -1.22 -4.52
C VAL A 55 -1.21 -2.38 -3.77
N SER A 56 -0.45 -2.98 -2.84
CA SER A 56 -0.93 -4.05 -1.95
C SER A 56 -2.23 -3.65 -1.25
N SER A 57 -3.22 -4.56 -1.24
CA SER A 57 -4.53 -4.34 -0.59
C SER A 57 -4.44 -4.03 0.91
N GLY A 58 -3.36 -4.49 1.55
CA GLY A 58 -3.03 -4.12 2.91
C GLY A 58 -1.90 -4.96 3.48
N TYR A 59 -1.55 -4.67 4.73
CA TYR A 59 -0.59 -5.45 5.49
C TYR A 59 -1.28 -6.11 6.68
N SER A 60 -1.02 -7.39 6.87
CA SER A 60 -1.42 -8.14 8.05
C SER A 60 -0.19 -8.62 8.81
N TRP A 61 -0.25 -8.66 10.14
CA TRP A 61 0.81 -9.23 10.96
C TRP A 61 0.99 -10.73 10.72
N LEU A 62 -0.12 -11.44 10.42
CA LEU A 62 -0.14 -12.89 10.19
C LEU A 62 0.40 -13.26 8.81
N ILE A 63 -0.05 -12.54 7.78
CA ILE A 63 0.23 -12.88 6.38
C ILE A 63 1.05 -11.81 5.65
N GLY A 64 1.56 -10.77 6.31
CA GLY A 64 2.35 -9.72 5.67
C GLY A 64 1.59 -8.92 4.61
N TRP A 65 2.34 -8.42 3.63
CA TRP A 65 1.81 -7.76 2.45
C TRP A 65 0.98 -8.72 1.60
N GLN A 66 -0.08 -8.18 1.01
CA GLN A 66 -1.04 -8.91 0.19
C GLN A 66 -0.83 -8.59 -1.29
N GLU A 67 -1.55 -9.30 -2.16
CA GLU A 67 -1.56 -9.03 -3.59
C GLU A 67 -2.10 -7.61 -3.89
N PRO A 68 -1.74 -7.02 -5.04
CA PRO A 68 -2.25 -5.71 -5.43
C PRO A 68 -3.77 -5.76 -5.65
N TYR A 69 -4.46 -4.67 -5.32
CA TYR A 69 -5.92 -4.56 -5.50
C TYR A 69 -6.20 -3.45 -6.54
N PRO A 70 -6.69 -3.79 -7.74
CA PRO A 70 -6.90 -2.85 -8.84
C PRO A 70 -7.76 -1.63 -8.45
N GLU A 71 -8.96 -1.83 -7.93
CA GLU A 71 -9.83 -0.73 -7.48
C GLU A 71 -9.12 0.27 -6.56
N THR A 72 -8.43 -0.23 -5.52
CA THR A 72 -7.70 0.65 -4.59
C THR A 72 -6.49 1.31 -5.24
N THR A 73 -5.82 0.62 -6.17
CA THR A 73 -4.70 1.18 -6.92
C THR A 73 -5.17 2.37 -7.76
N GLY A 74 -6.31 2.22 -8.44
CA GLY A 74 -6.95 3.28 -9.21
C GLY A 74 -7.14 4.59 -8.44
N TYR A 75 -7.67 4.51 -7.21
CA TYR A 75 -7.88 5.70 -6.37
C TYR A 75 -6.60 6.21 -5.68
N ILE A 76 -5.52 5.42 -5.65
CA ILE A 76 -4.21 5.85 -5.11
C ILE A 76 -3.38 6.59 -6.17
N ILE A 77 -3.57 6.33 -7.46
CA ILE A 77 -2.91 7.06 -8.56
C ILE A 77 -3.02 8.59 -8.39
N PRO A 78 -4.21 9.19 -8.24
CA PRO A 78 -4.31 10.65 -8.05
C PRO A 78 -3.58 11.14 -6.81
N THR A 79 -3.60 10.39 -5.70
CA THR A 79 -2.85 10.74 -4.48
C THR A 79 -1.35 10.90 -4.74
N PHE A 80 -0.74 10.04 -5.57
CA PHE A 80 0.67 10.18 -5.94
C PHE A 80 0.92 11.39 -6.83
N LEU A 81 0.01 11.68 -7.77
CA LEU A 81 0.13 12.86 -8.62
C LEU A 81 0.01 14.16 -7.82
N ASP A 82 -0.96 14.25 -6.90
CA ASP A 82 -1.14 15.40 -6.02
C ASP A 82 0.09 15.59 -5.11
N CYS A 83 0.62 14.50 -4.53
CA CYS A 83 1.84 14.58 -3.73
C CYS A 83 3.07 14.99 -4.55
N ALA A 84 3.14 14.61 -5.83
CA ALA A 84 4.21 15.05 -6.71
C ALA A 84 4.16 16.57 -6.96
N GLU A 85 2.97 17.12 -7.18
CA GLU A 85 2.76 18.55 -7.34
C GLU A 85 3.11 19.31 -6.06
N LEU A 86 2.67 18.81 -4.90
CA LEU A 86 2.91 19.44 -3.60
C LEU A 86 4.39 19.43 -3.19
N THR A 87 5.13 18.37 -3.52
CA THR A 87 6.50 18.16 -3.02
C THR A 87 7.61 18.32 -4.06
N GLY A 88 7.26 18.35 -5.36
CA GLY A 88 8.22 18.38 -6.46
C GLY A 88 9.01 17.07 -6.64
N GLN A 89 8.60 15.98 -6.00
CA GLN A 89 9.29 14.68 -6.03
C GLN A 89 8.90 13.86 -7.28
N PRO A 90 9.80 13.69 -8.27
CA PRO A 90 9.46 13.07 -9.55
C PRO A 90 9.14 11.58 -9.44
N GLU A 91 9.65 10.89 -8.41
CA GLU A 91 9.40 9.47 -8.20
C GLU A 91 7.91 9.15 -7.99
N PHE A 92 7.14 10.12 -7.50
CA PHE A 92 5.71 9.93 -7.32
C PHE A 92 4.97 9.88 -8.67
N VAL A 93 5.36 10.74 -9.63
CA VAL A 93 4.84 10.68 -11.01
C VAL A 93 5.21 9.35 -11.66
N ASP A 94 6.45 8.89 -11.47
CA ASP A 94 6.89 7.62 -12.06
C ASP A 94 6.13 6.42 -11.51
N ARG A 95 5.87 6.40 -10.20
CA ARG A 95 5.02 5.37 -9.56
C ARG A 95 3.59 5.43 -10.07
N ALA A 96 3.00 6.62 -10.13
CA ALA A 96 1.65 6.83 -10.68
C ALA A 96 1.51 6.29 -12.10
N ARG A 97 2.49 6.56 -12.97
CA ARG A 97 2.52 6.06 -14.35
C ARG A 97 2.60 4.54 -14.41
N ARG A 98 3.42 3.90 -13.57
CA ARG A 98 3.50 2.43 -13.52
C ARG A 98 2.20 1.80 -13.03
N MET A 99 1.57 2.39 -12.00
CA MET A 99 0.25 1.96 -11.53
C MET A 99 -0.79 2.05 -12.64
N ALA A 100 -0.86 3.19 -13.34
CA ALA A 100 -1.79 3.37 -14.46
C ALA A 100 -1.51 2.40 -15.63
N GLY A 101 -0.24 2.19 -15.97
CA GLY A 101 0.15 1.21 -17.00
C GLY A 101 -0.26 -0.21 -16.63
N TRP A 102 -0.14 -0.58 -15.35
CA TRP A 102 -0.59 -1.87 -14.85
C TRP A 102 -2.12 -2.01 -14.91
N GLU A 103 -2.89 -1.01 -14.50
CA GLU A 103 -4.37 -1.01 -14.60
C GLU A 103 -4.83 -1.26 -16.04
N ILE A 104 -4.18 -0.63 -17.02
CA ILE A 104 -4.47 -0.83 -18.45
C ILE A 104 -4.13 -2.27 -18.87
N GLU A 105 -2.97 -2.78 -18.44
CA GLU A 105 -2.54 -4.15 -18.75
C GLU A 105 -3.54 -5.20 -18.26
N ILE A 106 -4.12 -4.99 -17.08
CA ILE A 106 -5.08 -5.92 -16.47
C ILE A 106 -6.53 -5.58 -16.80
N GLN A 107 -6.84 -4.58 -17.61
CA GLN A 107 -8.22 -4.24 -17.92
C GLN A 107 -8.96 -5.43 -18.55
N ARG A 108 -10.24 -5.61 -18.19
CA ARG A 108 -11.06 -6.67 -18.82
C ARG A 108 -11.30 -6.35 -20.31
N PRO A 109 -11.53 -7.35 -21.17
CA PRO A 109 -11.79 -7.12 -22.60
C PRO A 109 -13.02 -6.23 -22.89
N ASP A 110 -13.97 -6.15 -21.95
CA ASP A 110 -15.15 -5.29 -22.03
C ASP A 110 -14.91 -3.87 -21.45
N GLY A 111 -13.67 -3.56 -21.07
CA GLY A 111 -13.27 -2.28 -20.47
C GLY A 111 -13.44 -2.22 -18.94
N GLY A 112 -14.01 -3.25 -18.31
CA GLY A 112 -14.24 -3.26 -16.86
C GLY A 112 -12.95 -3.30 -16.04
N VAL A 113 -12.94 -2.56 -14.93
CA VAL A 113 -11.90 -2.65 -13.88
C VAL A 113 -12.14 -3.90 -13.05
N ARG A 114 -11.09 -4.61 -12.68
CA ARG A 114 -11.17 -5.88 -11.93
C ARG A 114 -11.39 -5.64 -10.43
N GLY A 115 -12.28 -6.41 -9.81
CA GLY A 115 -12.62 -6.31 -8.39
C GLY A 115 -11.78 -7.20 -7.48
N GLY A 116 -11.69 -6.81 -6.20
CA GLY A 116 -11.08 -7.59 -5.13
C GLY A 116 -9.54 -7.64 -5.13
N ILE A 117 -9.01 -8.38 -4.15
CA ILE A 117 -7.56 -8.55 -3.96
C ILE A 117 -7.01 -9.45 -5.07
N GLY A 118 -5.96 -9.01 -5.76
CA GLY A 118 -5.34 -9.69 -6.90
C GLY A 118 -5.98 -9.32 -8.25
N VAL A 119 -5.62 -10.07 -9.29
CA VAL A 119 -6.16 -9.91 -10.65
C VAL A 119 -7.26 -10.95 -10.87
N ASN A 120 -8.52 -10.55 -10.64
CA ASN A 120 -9.69 -11.45 -10.74
C ASN A 120 -10.51 -11.21 -12.01
N ASP A 121 -11.34 -12.17 -12.44
CA ASP A 121 -12.14 -12.05 -13.66
C ASP A 121 -13.48 -11.32 -13.51
N TYR A 122 -13.89 -11.05 -12.28
CA TYR A 122 -15.09 -10.27 -12.00
C TYR A 122 -14.76 -8.77 -11.90
N PRO A 123 -15.68 -7.89 -12.36
CA PRO A 123 -15.50 -6.46 -12.24
C PRO A 123 -15.86 -5.93 -10.84
N ILE A 124 -15.60 -4.64 -10.64
CA ILE A 124 -16.27 -3.80 -9.63
C ILE A 124 -17.63 -3.34 -10.16
#